data_AF-A0A1I4XSR6-F1
#
_entry.id   AF-A0A1I4XSR6-F1
#
_cell.length_a   1.000
_cell.length_b   1.000
_cell.length_c   1.000
_cell.angle_alpha   90.00
_cell.angle_beta   90.00
_cell.angle_gamma   90.00
#
_symmetry.space_group_name_H-M   'P 1'
#
loop_
_entity.id
_entity.type
_entity.pdbx_description
1 polymer ?
#
loop_
_entity_poly.entity_id
_entity_poly.type
_entity_poly.pdbx_seq_one_letter_code
_entity_poly.pdbx_strand_id
1 'polypeptide(L)'
;MNKFYEIATDHYLPLSHDNNYLFNHYDRITNFLTFNIDQQYRNLLAKPIKSGYNIEWLSIYPNLENAQGSAHEEFAYRKYYEFLDVIKQRIENFRSQRDEDAINWAEILEKVFNEQDNFIYTNGKDISIVWGWKFENNQIYKPALQLANPPIKEEIIEENTSIVENITEPIVEDKEPIIEEEIIEDLPIDEPKVEEVLPEEIIEEEEELPEDESLERKPGFLEFLKWFAGTYWWFLIILLVFIVLIFVYKSFLYS
;
A
#
# COMPACT_ATOMS: atom_id res chain seq x y z
N MET A 1 2.32 16.92 -10.11
CA MET A 1 1.94 16.45 -8.76
C MET A 1 2.31 17.55 -7.77
N ASN A 2 1.55 17.71 -6.69
CA ASN A 2 1.70 18.76 -5.68
C ASN A 2 2.33 18.15 -4.42
N LYS A 3 3.34 18.81 -3.86
CA LYS A 3 3.87 18.48 -2.53
C LYS A 3 2.82 18.80 -1.47
N PHE A 4 2.60 17.88 -0.53
CA PHE A 4 1.67 18.10 0.60
C PHE A 4 2.19 17.60 1.95
N TYR A 5 3.24 16.77 1.97
CA TYR A 5 3.83 16.26 3.20
C TYR A 5 5.35 16.09 3.06
N GLU A 6 6.09 16.28 4.14
CA GLU A 6 7.53 16.09 4.18
C GLU A 6 7.99 15.60 5.55
N ILE A 7 9.07 14.81 5.56
CA ILE A 7 9.78 14.38 6.78
C ILE A 7 11.28 14.54 6.59
N ALA A 8 12.02 14.65 7.68
CA ALA A 8 13.47 14.50 7.68
C ALA A 8 13.86 13.00 7.63
N THR A 9 14.92 12.68 6.89
CA THR A 9 15.37 11.29 6.63
C THR A 9 15.95 10.57 7.83
N ASP A 10 16.31 11.28 8.90
CA ASP A 10 16.95 10.78 10.11
C ASP A 10 15.95 10.31 11.18
N HIS A 11 14.68 10.71 11.07
CA HIS A 11 13.65 10.43 12.07
C HIS A 11 12.99 9.05 11.91
N TYR A 12 13.02 8.47 10.70
CA TYR A 12 12.23 7.28 10.39
C TYR A 12 13.05 6.26 9.60
N LEU A 13 12.77 4.97 9.84
CA LEU A 13 13.41 3.88 9.11
C LEU A 13 12.63 3.60 7.82
N PRO A 14 13.26 3.61 6.63
CA PRO A 14 12.59 3.25 5.39
C PRO A 14 12.18 1.76 5.39
N LEU A 15 10.99 1.49 4.83
CA LEU A 15 10.52 0.13 4.60
C LEU A 15 11.35 -0.53 3.51
N SER A 16 11.68 -1.81 3.71
CA SER A 16 12.49 -2.58 2.77
C SER A 16 11.98 -4.00 2.57
N HIS A 17 12.28 -4.52 1.38
CA HIS A 17 12.00 -5.87 0.96
C HIS A 17 13.16 -6.36 0.09
N ASP A 18 13.68 -7.56 0.37
CA ASP A 18 14.85 -8.12 -0.32
C ASP A 18 16.03 -7.16 -0.47
N ASN A 19 16.38 -6.47 0.62
CA ASN A 19 17.46 -5.47 0.70
C ASN A 19 17.25 -4.20 -0.17
N ASN A 20 16.06 -3.99 -0.73
CA ASN A 20 15.71 -2.78 -1.46
C ASN A 20 14.65 -1.97 -0.71
N TYR A 21 14.78 -0.65 -0.74
CA TYR A 21 13.76 0.21 -0.16
C TYR A 21 12.51 0.25 -1.03
N LEU A 22 11.36 0.03 -0.43
CA LEU A 22 10.10 -0.09 -1.16
C LEU A 22 9.70 1.21 -1.86
N PHE A 23 10.08 2.37 -1.32
CA PHE A 23 9.79 3.67 -1.93
C PHE A 23 10.42 3.84 -3.33
N ASN A 24 11.55 3.15 -3.61
CA ASN A 24 12.17 3.13 -4.94
C ASN A 24 11.33 2.37 -5.97
N HIS A 25 10.34 1.58 -5.52
CA HIS A 25 9.45 0.79 -6.35
C HIS A 25 8.05 1.39 -6.46
N TYR A 26 7.91 2.71 -6.23
CA TYR A 26 6.62 3.43 -6.32
C TYR A 26 5.85 3.10 -7.60
N ASP A 27 6.49 3.22 -8.77
CA ASP A 27 5.81 3.00 -10.04
C ASP A 27 5.40 1.52 -10.20
N ARG A 28 6.24 0.59 -9.75
CA ARG A 28 5.95 -0.86 -9.76
C ARG A 28 4.73 -1.18 -8.89
N ILE A 29 4.68 -0.66 -7.66
CA ILE A 29 3.57 -0.90 -6.72
C ILE A 29 2.30 -0.24 -7.24
N THR A 30 2.37 1.00 -7.70
CA THR A 30 1.21 1.74 -8.24
C THR A 30 0.62 1.07 -9.49
N ASN A 31 1.49 0.61 -10.40
CA ASN A 31 1.05 -0.16 -11.56
C ASN A 31 0.43 -1.49 -11.14
N PHE A 32 1.03 -2.17 -10.15
CA PHE A 32 0.46 -3.39 -9.62
C PHE A 32 -0.97 -3.17 -9.12
N LEU A 33 -1.21 -2.14 -8.29
CA LEU A 33 -2.55 -1.79 -7.82
C LEU A 33 -3.53 -1.53 -8.96
N THR A 34 -3.09 -0.75 -9.95
CA THR A 34 -3.92 -0.34 -11.09
C THR A 34 -4.35 -1.52 -11.95
N PHE A 35 -3.42 -2.44 -12.25
CA PHE A 35 -3.67 -3.53 -13.21
C PHE A 35 -4.13 -4.84 -12.57
N ASN A 36 -3.81 -5.07 -11.30
CA ASN A 36 -4.10 -6.36 -10.64
C ASN A 36 -5.20 -6.27 -9.58
N ILE A 37 -5.56 -5.06 -9.15
CA ILE A 37 -6.61 -4.83 -8.15
C ILE A 37 -7.76 -4.08 -8.80
N ASP A 38 -7.57 -2.79 -9.10
CA ASP A 38 -8.58 -1.95 -9.75
C ASP A 38 -7.94 -0.62 -10.22
N GLN A 39 -8.39 -0.11 -11.36
CA GLN A 39 -7.93 1.14 -11.94
C GLN A 39 -8.16 2.36 -11.02
N GLN A 40 -9.18 2.31 -10.15
CA GLN A 40 -9.49 3.39 -9.21
C GLN A 40 -8.34 3.67 -8.22
N TYR A 41 -7.44 2.71 -7.98
CA TYR A 41 -6.34 2.85 -7.01
C TYR A 41 -5.06 3.49 -7.58
N ARG A 42 -5.05 3.87 -8.87
CA ARG A 42 -3.88 4.42 -9.57
C ARG A 42 -3.20 5.59 -8.86
N ASN A 43 -3.98 6.45 -8.22
CA ASN A 43 -3.47 7.68 -7.60
C ASN A 43 -3.58 7.67 -6.08
N LEU A 44 -3.80 6.49 -5.48
CA LEU A 44 -4.03 6.34 -4.06
C LEU A 44 -2.75 6.58 -3.26
N LEU A 45 -1.63 6.00 -3.70
CA LEU A 45 -0.33 6.20 -3.07
C LEU A 45 0.29 7.53 -3.49
N ALA A 46 0.74 8.30 -2.50
CA ALA A 46 1.57 9.47 -2.76
C ALA A 46 2.99 9.05 -3.19
N LYS A 47 3.59 9.81 -4.10
CA LYS A 47 4.92 9.56 -4.63
C LYS A 47 5.99 10.17 -3.70
N PRO A 48 6.84 9.35 -3.05
CA PRO A 48 7.97 9.86 -2.28
C PRO A 48 9.10 10.32 -3.22
N ILE A 49 9.66 11.50 -2.95
CA ILE A 49 10.82 12.06 -3.65
C ILE A 49 11.84 12.51 -2.63
N LYS A 50 13.10 12.10 -2.80
CA LYS A 50 14.20 12.55 -1.96
C LYS A 50 14.63 13.95 -2.38
N SER A 51 14.61 14.89 -1.43
CA SER A 51 14.98 16.30 -1.59
C SER A 51 16.00 16.66 -0.52
N GLY A 52 17.29 16.46 -0.84
CA GLY A 52 18.39 16.62 0.13
C GLY A 52 18.28 15.63 1.30
N TYR A 53 18.12 16.17 2.52
CA TYR A 53 17.93 15.41 3.76
C TYR A 53 16.47 15.14 4.10
N ASN A 54 15.54 15.55 3.24
CA ASN A 54 14.11 15.36 3.42
C ASN A 54 13.55 14.38 2.39
N ILE A 55 12.43 13.77 2.75
CA ILE A 55 11.56 13.07 1.81
C ILE A 55 10.28 13.86 1.69
N GLU A 56 9.88 14.14 0.46
CA GLU A 56 8.68 14.87 0.11
C GLU A 56 7.68 13.91 -0.54
N TRP A 57 6.42 13.97 -0.13
CA TRP A 57 5.34 13.22 -0.78
C TRP A 57 4.53 14.13 -1.69
N LEU A 58 4.38 13.67 -2.93
CA LEU A 58 3.64 14.36 -3.96
C LEU A 58 2.38 13.57 -4.33
N SER A 59 1.27 14.27 -4.51
CA SER A 59 0.01 13.69 -4.99
C SER A 59 -0.54 14.48 -6.17
N ILE A 60 -1.40 13.86 -6.98
CA ILE A 60 -2.13 14.61 -8.02
C ILE A 60 -3.25 15.47 -7.42
N TYR A 61 -3.73 15.11 -6.22
CA TYR A 61 -4.87 15.77 -5.60
C TYR A 61 -4.41 17.08 -4.94
N PRO A 62 -5.09 18.21 -5.20
CA PRO A 62 -4.80 19.47 -4.53
C PRO A 62 -5.45 19.51 -3.14
N ASN A 63 -4.97 20.43 -2.29
CA ASN A 63 -5.56 20.80 -1.01
C ASN A 63 -5.76 19.61 -0.05
N LEU A 64 -4.76 18.74 0.01
CA LEU A 64 -4.74 17.61 0.93
C LEU A 64 -4.42 18.09 2.36
N GLU A 65 -5.29 17.77 3.30
CA GLU A 65 -5.06 17.92 4.74
C GLU A 65 -4.95 16.55 5.41
N ASN A 66 -4.32 16.48 6.58
CA ASN A 66 -4.25 15.24 7.35
C ASN A 66 -5.67 14.84 7.76
N ALA A 67 -6.07 13.59 7.48
CA ALA A 67 -7.40 13.09 7.78
C ALA A 67 -7.72 13.17 9.27
N GLN A 68 -6.73 12.95 10.14
CA GLN A 68 -6.91 12.97 11.59
C GLN A 68 -7.30 14.37 12.08
N GLY A 69 -8.44 14.46 12.75
CA GLY A 69 -8.99 15.71 13.27
C GLY A 69 -9.58 16.65 12.21
N SER A 70 -9.62 16.22 10.95
CA SER A 70 -10.24 16.98 9.86
C SER A 70 -11.77 16.85 9.85
N ALA A 71 -12.45 17.75 9.13
CA ALA A 71 -13.89 17.62 8.88
C ALA A 71 -14.25 16.38 8.03
N HIS A 72 -13.26 15.77 7.37
CA HIS A 72 -13.42 14.66 6.44
C HIS A 72 -12.80 13.35 6.95
N GLU A 73 -12.52 13.26 8.26
CA GLU A 73 -11.87 12.10 8.89
C GLU A 73 -12.62 10.79 8.61
N GLU A 74 -13.92 10.75 8.91
CA GLU A 74 -14.74 9.54 8.75
C GLU A 74 -14.80 9.08 7.29
N PHE A 75 -14.91 10.03 6.36
CA PHE A 75 -14.87 9.75 4.92
C PHE A 75 -13.53 9.13 4.53
N ALA A 76 -12.43 9.73 4.97
CA ALA A 76 -11.08 9.29 4.60
C ALA A 76 -10.76 7.90 5.16
N TYR A 77 -11.07 7.66 6.43
CA TYR A 77 -10.84 6.36 7.06
C TYR A 77 -11.74 5.28 6.48
N ARG A 78 -13.02 5.57 6.18
CA ARG A 78 -13.90 4.62 5.49
C ARG A 78 -13.31 4.21 4.14
N LYS A 79 -12.91 5.19 3.32
CA LYS A 79 -12.27 4.92 2.01
C LYS A 79 -10.99 4.11 2.13
N TYR A 80 -10.16 4.43 3.11
CA TYR A 80 -8.92 3.70 3.38
C TYR A 80 -9.18 2.24 3.79
N TYR A 81 -10.14 2.00 4.69
CA TYR A 81 -10.46 0.64 5.13
C TYR A 81 -11.21 -0.19 4.08
N GLU A 82 -12.06 0.43 3.24
CA GLU A 82 -12.61 -0.21 2.04
C GLU A 82 -11.49 -0.77 1.16
N PHE A 83 -10.46 0.04 0.91
CA PHE A 83 -9.28 -0.37 0.16
C PHE A 83 -8.46 -1.45 0.89
N LEU A 84 -8.18 -1.29 2.18
CA LEU A 84 -7.41 -2.26 2.95
C LEU A 84 -8.07 -3.64 3.00
N ASP A 85 -9.40 -3.69 3.10
CA ASP A 85 -10.12 -4.96 3.11
C ASP A 85 -9.93 -5.69 1.75
N VAL A 86 -9.92 -4.96 0.63
CA VAL A 86 -9.60 -5.52 -0.71
C VAL A 86 -8.15 -6.02 -0.77
N ILE A 87 -7.19 -5.25 -0.24
CA ILE A 87 -5.78 -5.66 -0.20
C ILE A 87 -5.58 -6.91 0.65
N LYS A 88 -6.19 -6.97 1.84
CA LYS A 88 -6.11 -8.13 2.74
C LYS A 88 -6.66 -9.38 2.07
N GLN A 89 -7.80 -9.28 1.38
CA GLN A 89 -8.32 -10.40 0.58
C GLN A 89 -7.36 -10.82 -0.53
N ARG A 90 -6.73 -9.87 -1.22
CA ARG A 90 -5.74 -10.19 -2.26
C ARG A 90 -4.50 -10.87 -1.71
N ILE A 91 -3.98 -10.41 -0.58
CA ILE A 91 -2.82 -10.99 0.10
C ILE A 91 -3.09 -12.46 0.45
N GLU A 92 -4.24 -12.75 1.04
CA GLU A 92 -4.61 -14.14 1.38
C GLU A 92 -4.75 -15.02 0.13
N ASN A 93 -5.34 -14.49 -0.95
CA ASN A 93 -5.41 -15.19 -2.23
C ASN A 93 -4.01 -15.51 -2.78
N PHE A 94 -3.07 -14.57 -2.73
CA PHE A 94 -1.69 -14.78 -3.18
C PHE A 94 -0.92 -15.78 -2.32
N ARG A 95 -1.07 -15.73 -1.00
CA ARG A 95 -0.45 -16.71 -0.09
C ARG A 95 -0.94 -18.14 -0.32
N SER A 96 -2.18 -18.29 -0.78
CA SER A 96 -2.74 -19.60 -1.11
C SER A 96 -2.20 -20.19 -2.43
N GLN A 97 -1.59 -19.37 -3.28
CA GLN A 97 -1.00 -19.79 -4.53
C GLN A 97 0.36 -20.46 -4.29
N ARG A 98 0.73 -21.44 -5.13
CA ARG A 98 2.04 -22.09 -5.10
C ARG A 98 3.08 -21.37 -5.97
N ASP A 99 2.88 -20.07 -6.16
CA ASP A 99 3.72 -19.22 -6.99
C ASP A 99 4.58 -18.31 -6.10
N GLU A 100 5.89 -18.33 -6.32
CA GLU A 100 6.85 -17.55 -5.53
C GLU A 100 6.65 -16.06 -5.76
N ASP A 101 6.32 -15.63 -6.98
CA ASP A 101 6.07 -14.23 -7.30
C ASP A 101 4.81 -13.71 -6.60
N ALA A 102 3.73 -14.50 -6.58
CA ALA A 102 2.52 -14.17 -5.84
C ALA A 102 2.80 -14.01 -4.33
N ILE A 103 3.52 -14.97 -3.73
CA ILE A 103 3.89 -14.92 -2.31
C ILE A 103 4.75 -13.67 -2.04
N ASN A 104 5.74 -13.39 -2.89
CA ASN A 104 6.59 -12.20 -2.80
C ASN A 104 5.77 -10.90 -2.83
N TRP A 105 4.80 -10.81 -3.75
CA TRP A 105 3.89 -9.67 -3.80
C TRP A 105 3.01 -9.56 -2.55
N ALA A 106 2.56 -10.67 -1.98
CA ALA A 106 1.80 -10.66 -0.73
C ALA A 106 2.60 -10.01 0.40
N GLU A 107 3.90 -10.35 0.52
CA GLU A 107 4.80 -9.76 1.52
C GLU A 107 5.06 -8.26 1.28
N ILE A 108 5.24 -7.86 0.01
CA ILE A 108 5.39 -6.43 -0.34
C ILE A 108 4.13 -5.65 0.04
N LEU A 109 2.95 -6.13 -0.33
CA LEU A 109 1.68 -5.46 -0.04
C LEU A 109 1.43 -5.36 1.46
N GLU A 110 1.70 -6.43 2.22
CA GLU A 110 1.57 -6.44 3.68
C GLU A 110 2.46 -5.37 4.34
N LYS A 111 3.70 -5.19 3.86
CA LYS A 111 4.60 -4.16 4.37
C LYS A 111 4.17 -2.75 3.98
N VAL A 112 3.78 -2.54 2.72
CA VAL A 112 3.38 -1.21 2.20
C VAL A 112 2.12 -0.70 2.88
N PHE A 113 1.15 -1.59 3.10
CA PHE A 113 -0.18 -1.27 3.62
C PHE A 113 -0.36 -1.66 5.09
N ASN A 114 0.74 -1.70 5.85
CA ASN A 114 0.65 -1.75 7.29
C ASN A 114 0.02 -0.45 7.80
N GLU A 115 -1.09 -0.59 8.53
CA GLU A 115 -1.86 0.53 9.10
C GLU A 115 -0.97 1.44 9.97
N GLN A 116 0.01 0.87 10.65
CA GLN A 116 0.93 1.62 11.51
C GLN A 116 1.96 2.44 10.72
N ASP A 117 2.15 2.15 9.45
CA ASP A 117 3.19 2.76 8.62
C ASP A 117 2.56 3.63 7.51
N ASN A 118 1.31 4.05 7.72
CA ASN A 118 0.55 4.87 6.78
C ASN A 118 0.03 6.14 7.45
N PHE A 119 0.03 7.26 6.73
CA PHE A 119 -0.78 8.43 7.05
C PHE A 119 -1.77 8.71 5.91
N ILE A 120 -2.98 9.10 6.29
CA ILE A 120 -4.06 9.35 5.32
C ILE A 120 -4.26 10.86 5.21
N TYR A 121 -4.23 11.34 3.98
CA TYR A 121 -4.55 12.73 3.65
C TYR A 121 -5.78 12.78 2.75
N THR A 122 -6.59 13.82 2.89
CA THR A 122 -7.85 13.95 2.19
C THR A 122 -8.12 15.41 1.81
N ASN A 123 -8.89 15.61 0.75
CA ASN A 123 -9.47 16.92 0.40
C ASN A 123 -11.01 16.90 0.48
N GLY A 124 -11.56 15.88 1.14
CA GLY A 124 -13.00 15.63 1.26
C GLY A 124 -13.64 14.88 0.09
N LYS A 125 -12.90 14.65 -1.00
CA LYS A 125 -13.35 13.90 -2.18
C LYS A 125 -12.46 12.70 -2.49
N ASP A 126 -11.16 12.91 -2.39
CA ASP A 126 -10.13 11.93 -2.71
C ASP A 126 -9.23 11.73 -1.49
N ILE A 127 -8.58 10.56 -1.40
CA ILE A 127 -7.56 10.29 -0.38
C ILE A 127 -6.20 10.02 -1.02
N SER A 128 -5.15 10.35 -0.30
CA SER A 128 -3.77 10.03 -0.65
C SER A 128 -3.04 9.45 0.55
N ILE A 129 -2.32 8.35 0.35
CA ILE A 129 -1.64 7.61 1.40
C ILE A 129 -0.16 7.96 1.36
N VAL A 130 0.36 8.48 2.48
CA VAL A 130 1.79 8.58 2.76
C VAL A 130 2.25 7.23 3.30
N TRP A 131 3.33 6.71 2.72
CA TRP A 131 3.83 5.35 2.94
C TRP A 131 5.34 5.27 2.71
N GLY A 132 5.93 4.11 3.00
CA GLY A 132 7.32 3.77 2.64
C GLY A 132 8.33 3.86 3.79
N TRP A 133 7.90 4.32 4.96
CA TRP A 133 8.70 4.42 6.18
C TRP A 133 7.93 3.84 7.36
N LYS A 134 8.67 3.36 8.37
CA LYS A 134 8.08 2.92 9.63
C LYS A 134 7.72 4.12 10.48
N PHE A 135 6.44 4.48 10.49
CA PHE A 135 5.95 5.67 11.20
C PHE A 135 5.45 5.35 12.60
N GLU A 136 5.11 4.09 12.89
CA GLU A 136 4.54 3.65 14.18
C GLU A 136 3.26 4.43 14.56
N ASN A 137 2.47 4.79 13.56
CA ASN A 137 1.23 5.52 13.67
C ASN A 137 0.11 4.65 14.28
N ASN A 138 -0.33 4.96 15.49
CA ASN A 138 -1.44 4.26 16.15
C ASN A 138 -2.76 5.06 16.14
N GLN A 139 -2.89 6.04 15.24
CA GLN A 139 -4.00 7.01 15.26
C GLN A 139 -5.12 6.72 14.25
N ILE A 140 -4.88 5.82 13.29
CA ILE A 140 -5.91 5.39 12.33
C ILE A 140 -6.84 4.38 13.03
N TYR A 141 -8.15 4.55 12.87
CA TYR A 141 -9.16 3.62 13.39
C TYR A 141 -10.15 3.22 12.31
N LYS A 142 -10.64 1.97 12.36
CA LYS A 142 -11.71 1.49 11.47
C LYS A 142 -13.04 2.09 11.90
N PRO A 143 -13.70 2.94 11.07
CA PRO A 143 -14.99 3.50 11.42
C PRO A 143 -16.02 2.39 11.62
N ALA A 144 -16.88 2.54 12.63
CA ALA A 144 -18.01 1.64 12.79
C ALA A 144 -18.90 1.76 11.56
N LEU A 145 -19.11 0.64 10.85
CA LEU A 145 -20.14 0.58 9.81
C LEU A 145 -21.47 0.78 10.52
N GLN A 146 -22.00 2.00 10.48
CA GLN A 146 -23.40 2.21 10.77
C GLN A 146 -24.14 1.41 9.69
N LEU A 147 -24.66 0.23 10.06
CA LEU A 147 -25.68 -0.40 9.26
C LEU A 147 -26.72 0.69 9.03
N ALA A 148 -26.94 1.07 7.78
CA ALA A 148 -27.99 1.99 7.40
C ALA A 148 -29.32 1.32 7.73
N ASN A 149 -29.74 1.43 8.98
CA ASN A 149 -31.06 1.21 9.54
C ASN A 149 -31.01 1.70 10.99
N PRO A 150 -31.51 2.91 11.30
CA PRO A 150 -31.78 3.23 12.69
C PRO A 150 -32.80 2.19 13.22
N PRO A 151 -32.65 1.66 14.44
CA PRO A 151 -33.71 0.89 15.04
C PRO A 151 -34.93 1.81 15.10
N ILE A 152 -36.01 1.40 14.43
CA ILE A 152 -37.33 1.98 14.62
C ILE A 152 -37.56 1.94 16.13
N LYS A 153 -37.68 3.11 16.76
CA LYS A 153 -38.15 3.20 18.14
C LYS A 153 -39.56 2.61 18.14
N GLU A 154 -39.67 1.39 18.62
CA GLU A 154 -40.94 0.81 19.03
C GLU A 154 -41.43 1.62 20.23
N GLU A 155 -42.35 2.57 19.98
CA GLU A 155 -43.21 3.10 21.02
C GLU A 155 -44.19 1.99 21.42
N ILE A 156 -43.96 1.48 22.61
CA ILE A 156 -44.81 0.53 23.32
C ILE A 156 -46.19 1.19 23.52
N ILE A 157 -47.23 0.62 22.91
CA ILE A 157 -48.61 0.79 23.35
C ILE A 157 -49.15 -0.62 23.62
N GLU A 158 -49.08 -1.02 24.90
CA GLU A 158 -49.98 -2.02 25.50
C GLU A 158 -51.39 -1.39 25.54
N GLU A 159 -52.53 -2.07 25.37
CA GLU A 159 -52.87 -3.47 25.54
C GLU A 159 -54.30 -3.71 25.01
N ASN A 160 -54.63 -4.99 24.84
CA ASN A 160 -55.95 -5.62 24.95
C ASN A 160 -56.81 -5.93 23.70
N THR A 161 -56.54 -7.15 23.21
CA THR A 161 -57.45 -8.33 23.21
C THR A 161 -58.19 -8.69 21.91
N SER A 162 -57.76 -9.84 21.36
CA SER A 162 -58.45 -10.99 20.70
C SER A 162 -59.92 -10.83 20.28
N ILE A 163 -60.45 -11.41 19.19
CA ILE A 163 -60.49 -12.81 18.68
C ILE A 163 -60.96 -12.69 17.19
N VAL A 164 -60.53 -13.46 16.16
CA VAL A 164 -61.06 -14.74 15.61
C VAL A 164 -60.32 -14.93 14.27
N GLU A 165 -59.45 -15.93 14.12
CA GLU A 165 -59.68 -17.28 13.56
C GLU A 165 -60.11 -17.35 12.07
N ASN A 166 -59.13 -17.64 11.21
CA ASN A 166 -59.04 -18.71 10.19
C ASN A 166 -60.24 -19.00 9.25
N ILE A 167 -59.95 -19.26 7.96
CA ILE A 167 -60.37 -20.43 7.12
C ILE A 167 -59.92 -20.20 5.64
N THR A 168 -58.92 -20.98 5.23
CA THR A 168 -58.78 -21.84 4.03
C THR A 168 -59.12 -21.37 2.58
N GLU A 169 -58.12 -21.53 1.70
CA GLU A 169 -58.02 -21.91 0.24
C GLU A 169 -59.24 -22.53 -0.51
N PRO A 170 -59.23 -22.88 -1.84
CA PRO A 170 -58.21 -22.81 -2.95
C PRO A 170 -58.78 -22.46 -4.39
N ILE A 171 -57.99 -22.72 -5.47
CA ILE A 171 -58.33 -23.21 -6.86
C ILE A 171 -57.80 -22.27 -8.00
N VAL A 172 -56.66 -22.58 -8.68
CA VAL A 172 -56.45 -23.32 -9.99
C VAL A 172 -57.07 -22.56 -11.20
N GLU A 173 -56.40 -22.19 -12.30
CA GLU A 173 -55.78 -23.04 -13.35
C GLU A 173 -55.04 -22.20 -14.44
N ASP A 174 -53.90 -22.72 -14.90
CA ASP A 174 -53.22 -22.69 -16.21
C ASP A 174 -53.28 -21.51 -17.22
N LYS A 175 -52.09 -21.10 -17.68
CA LYS A 175 -51.58 -21.29 -19.06
C LYS A 175 -50.13 -20.80 -19.24
N GLU A 176 -49.22 -21.72 -19.58
CA GLU A 176 -47.96 -21.46 -20.31
C GLU A 176 -48.22 -21.50 -21.84
N PRO A 177 -47.23 -21.28 -22.74
CA PRO A 177 -46.01 -20.44 -22.73
C PRO A 177 -45.99 -19.51 -23.98
N ILE A 178 -44.91 -18.75 -24.24
CA ILE A 178 -44.21 -18.64 -25.55
C ILE A 178 -43.05 -17.63 -25.41
N ILE A 179 -41.88 -18.10 -25.84
CA ILE A 179 -40.61 -17.42 -26.02
C ILE A 179 -40.65 -16.69 -27.36
N GLU A 180 -40.21 -15.44 -27.42
CA GLU A 180 -39.77 -14.80 -28.68
C GLU A 180 -38.37 -14.20 -28.46
N GLU A 181 -37.40 -14.91 -29.03
CA GLU A 181 -36.12 -14.38 -29.47
C GLU A 181 -36.37 -13.39 -30.61
N GLU A 182 -35.77 -12.20 -30.56
CA GLU A 182 -35.61 -11.37 -31.75
C GLU A 182 -34.12 -11.05 -31.95
N ILE A 183 -33.58 -11.74 -32.95
CA ILE A 183 -32.30 -11.52 -33.62
C ILE A 183 -32.54 -10.45 -34.69
N ILE A 184 -31.76 -9.37 -34.70
CA ILE A 184 -31.48 -8.53 -35.88
C ILE A 184 -30.04 -8.00 -35.67
N GLU A 185 -29.04 -8.69 -36.20
CA GLU A 185 -28.41 -8.53 -37.53
C GLU A 185 -27.24 -7.53 -37.55
N ASP A 186 -26.21 -7.99 -38.25
CA ASP A 186 -24.85 -7.46 -38.38
C ASP A 186 -24.76 -6.07 -39.03
N LEU A 187 -23.66 -5.38 -38.70
CA LEU A 187 -22.70 -4.66 -39.57
C LEU A 187 -22.30 -3.29 -38.96
N PRO A 188 -21.08 -2.78 -39.18
CA PRO A 188 -19.78 -3.44 -39.31
C PRO A 188 -18.76 -2.94 -38.25
N ILE A 189 -17.71 -3.72 -38.05
CA ILE A 189 -16.48 -3.34 -37.34
C ILE A 189 -15.78 -2.27 -38.19
N ASP A 190 -15.86 -1.01 -37.77
CA ASP A 190 -14.96 0.03 -38.29
C ASP A 190 -13.68 0.02 -37.48
N GLU A 191 -12.65 -0.56 -38.09
CA GLU A 191 -11.26 -0.43 -37.68
C GLU A 191 -10.91 1.06 -37.49
N PRO A 192 -10.40 1.51 -36.34
CA PRO A 192 -9.68 2.77 -36.32
C PRO A 192 -8.40 2.56 -37.12
N LYS A 193 -8.49 2.99 -38.39
CA LYS A 193 -7.42 3.28 -39.31
C LYS A 193 -6.19 3.74 -38.55
N VAL A 194 -5.14 2.92 -38.61
CA VAL A 194 -3.78 3.29 -38.24
C VAL A 194 -3.42 4.50 -39.09
N GLU A 195 -3.51 5.69 -38.51
CA GLU A 195 -2.82 6.86 -39.06
C GLU A 195 -1.33 6.60 -38.86
N GLU A 196 -0.69 6.34 -39.99
CA GLU A 196 0.75 6.26 -40.18
C GLU A 196 1.33 7.65 -39.84
N VAL A 197 1.59 7.88 -38.55
CA VAL A 197 2.36 9.03 -38.11
C VAL A 197 3.78 8.80 -38.62
N LEU A 198 4.15 9.56 -39.67
CA LEU A 198 5.53 9.68 -40.10
C LEU A 198 6.41 9.95 -38.87
N PRO A 199 7.55 9.27 -38.70
CA PRO A 199 8.51 9.68 -37.69
C PRO A 199 9.00 11.08 -38.05
N GLU A 200 8.58 12.06 -37.25
CA GLU A 200 9.19 13.38 -37.22
C GLU A 200 10.69 13.21 -36.95
N GLU A 201 11.42 13.99 -37.74
CA GLU A 201 12.85 14.14 -37.85
C GLU A 201 13.56 14.04 -36.49
N ILE A 202 14.49 13.08 -36.42
CA ILE A 202 15.47 12.94 -35.35
C ILE A 202 16.30 14.23 -35.33
N ILE A 203 16.03 15.12 -34.38
CA ILE A 203 16.98 16.15 -34.01
C ILE A 203 17.96 15.46 -33.05
N GLU A 204 19.16 15.18 -33.57
CA GLU A 204 20.35 14.87 -32.77
C GLU A 204 20.68 16.11 -31.92
N GLU A 205 20.09 16.19 -30.73
CA GLU A 205 20.68 16.97 -29.64
C GLU A 205 21.69 16.07 -28.94
N GLU A 206 22.94 16.25 -29.33
CA GLU A 206 24.15 15.75 -28.69
C GLU A 206 24.24 16.42 -27.29
N GLU A 207 23.47 15.91 -26.31
CA GLU A 207 23.65 16.28 -24.91
C GLU A 207 24.96 15.63 -24.42
N GLU A 208 26.00 16.46 -24.35
CA GLU A 208 27.28 16.20 -23.74
C GLU A 208 27.12 15.51 -22.39
N LEU A 209 27.53 14.25 -22.31
CA LEU A 209 27.74 13.51 -21.08
C LEU A 209 28.68 14.31 -20.16
N PRO A 210 28.28 14.68 -18.93
CA PRO A 210 29.27 14.95 -17.91
C PRO A 210 29.89 13.60 -17.50
N GLU A 211 31.04 13.29 -18.10
CA GLU A 211 32.07 12.51 -17.44
C GLU A 211 32.49 13.27 -16.18
N ASP A 212 32.01 12.84 -15.01
CA ASP A 212 32.96 12.57 -13.95
C ASP A 212 32.43 11.62 -12.87
N GLU A 213 33.35 10.72 -12.56
CA GLU A 213 33.39 9.68 -11.55
C GLU A 213 32.71 10.02 -10.20
N SER A 214 31.74 9.20 -9.82
CA SER A 214 31.83 8.49 -8.53
C SER A 214 30.85 7.33 -8.51
N LEU A 215 31.32 6.16 -8.95
CA LEU A 215 30.77 4.92 -8.43
C LEU A 215 30.93 4.99 -6.91
N GLU A 216 29.84 5.23 -6.19
CA GLU A 216 29.77 5.15 -4.73
C GLU A 216 30.25 3.76 -4.31
N ARG A 217 31.56 3.63 -4.11
CA ARG A 217 32.16 2.45 -3.49
C ARG A 217 31.65 2.44 -2.06
N LYS A 218 30.64 1.61 -1.81
CA LYS A 218 30.25 1.23 -0.45
C LYS A 218 31.54 0.90 0.31
N PRO A 219 31.81 1.52 1.47
CA PRO A 219 33.06 1.31 2.17
C PRO A 219 33.19 -0.18 2.44
N GLY A 220 34.21 -0.79 1.84
CA GLY A 220 34.43 -2.22 1.97
C GLY A 220 34.63 -2.58 3.45
N PHE A 221 34.36 -3.82 3.84
CA PHE A 221 34.58 -4.30 5.20
C PHE A 221 35.96 -3.92 5.77
N LEU A 222 36.98 -3.83 4.92
CA LEU A 222 38.34 -3.40 5.29
C LEU A 222 38.44 -1.92 5.67
N GLU A 223 37.67 -1.03 5.05
CA GLU A 223 37.62 0.38 5.42
C GLU A 223 36.88 0.58 6.74
N PHE A 224 35.79 -0.16 6.95
CA PHE A 224 35.14 -0.26 8.26
C PHE A 224 36.13 -0.78 9.32
N LEU A 225 36.86 -1.86 9.03
CA LEU A 225 37.83 -2.43 9.97
C LEU A 225 38.97 -1.44 10.28
N LYS A 226 39.44 -0.68 9.27
CA LYS A 226 40.47 0.35 9.43
C LYS A 226 39.98 1.49 10.32
N TRP A 227 38.77 1.98 10.09
CA TRP A 227 38.13 2.99 10.93
C TRP A 227 37.90 2.48 12.36
N PHE A 228 37.34 1.27 12.49
CA PHE A 228 37.05 0.64 13.77
C PHE A 228 38.32 0.38 14.59
N ALA A 229 39.40 -0.09 13.96
CA ALA A 229 40.69 -0.28 14.62
C ALA A 229 41.32 1.05 15.07
N GLY A 230 41.14 2.14 14.31
CA GLY A 230 41.62 3.47 14.68
C GLY A 230 40.84 4.09 15.84
N THR A 231 39.52 3.97 15.84
CA THR A 231 38.64 4.59 16.85
C THR A 231 38.47 3.73 18.11
N TYR A 232 38.43 2.40 17.96
CA TYR A 232 38.12 1.45 19.03
C TYR A 232 39.24 0.45 19.29
N TRP A 233 40.51 0.87 19.19
CA TRP A 233 41.65 -0.04 19.34
C TRP A 233 41.69 -0.74 20.71
N TRP A 234 41.25 -0.05 21.76
CA TRP A 234 41.12 -0.58 23.12
C TRP A 234 40.12 -1.75 23.22
N PHE A 235 39.05 -1.75 22.40
CA PHE A 235 38.08 -2.83 22.36
C PHE A 235 38.71 -4.12 21.82
N LEU A 236 39.63 -4.02 20.85
CA LEU A 236 40.39 -5.18 20.36
C LEU A 236 41.29 -5.78 21.44
N ILE A 237 41.89 -4.95 22.30
CA ILE A 237 42.69 -5.43 23.43
C ILE A 237 41.80 -6.15 24.45
N ILE A 238 40.63 -5.60 24.78
CA ILE A 238 39.67 -6.23 25.70
C ILE A 238 39.20 -7.58 25.13
N LEU A 239 38.89 -7.64 23.84
CA LEU A 239 38.47 -8.86 23.16
C LEU A 239 39.59 -9.92 23.20
N LEU A 240 40.84 -9.53 22.99
CA LEU A 240 41.99 -10.43 23.10
C LEU A 240 42.17 -10.97 24.52
N VAL A 241 42.02 -10.12 25.54
CA VAL A 241 42.06 -10.55 26.95
C VAL A 241 40.95 -11.55 27.25
N PHE A 242 39.74 -11.33 26.72
CA PHE A 242 38.62 -12.27 26.86
C PHE A 242 38.91 -13.62 26.21
N ILE A 243 39.49 -13.63 25.00
CA ILE A 243 39.86 -14.87 24.31
C ILE A 243 40.91 -15.64 25.13
N VAL A 244 41.92 -14.96 25.66
CA VAL A 244 42.94 -15.57 26.52
C VAL A 244 42.32 -16.10 27.81
N LEU A 245 41.42 -15.36 28.46
CA LEU A 245 40.71 -15.81 29.66
C LEU A 245 39.88 -17.07 29.39
N ILE A 246 39.17 -17.12 28.27
CA ILE A 246 38.41 -18.31 27.86
C ILE A 246 39.36 -19.48 27.61
N PHE A 247 40.49 -19.25 26.95
CA PHE A 247 41.48 -20.28 26.68
C PHE A 247 42.11 -20.83 27.96
N VAL A 248 42.48 -19.95 28.90
CA VAL A 248 43.01 -20.33 30.22
C VAL A 248 41.95 -21.05 31.04
N TYR A 249 40.71 -20.56 31.09
CA TYR A 249 39.60 -21.20 31.78
C TYR A 249 39.33 -22.61 31.25
N LYS A 250 39.32 -22.76 29.92
CA LYS A 250 39.18 -24.07 29.27
C LYS A 250 40.39 -24.96 29.57
N SER A 251 41.61 -24.42 29.55
CA SER A 251 42.82 -25.17 29.92
C SER A 251 42.81 -25.61 31.39
N PHE A 252 42.16 -24.87 32.29
CA PHE A 252 42.04 -25.22 33.71
C PHE A 252 40.93 -26.24 33.99
N LEU A 253 39.86 -26.25 33.18
CA LEU A 253 38.78 -27.23 33.27
C LEU A 253 39.11 -28.58 32.63
N TYR A 254 40.00 -28.60 31.64
CA TYR A 254 40.38 -29.79 30.88
C TYR A 254 41.80 -30.30 31.19
N SER A 255 42.45 -29.77 32.24
CA SER A 255 43.69 -30.31 32.81
C SER A 255 43.42 -31.04 34.12
#